data_AF-A0A2D9J3Z4-F1
#
_entry.id   AF-A0A2D9J3Z4-F1
#
_cell.length_a   1.000
_cell.length_b   1.000
_cell.length_c   1.000
_cell.angle_alpha   90.00
_cell.angle_beta   90.00
_cell.angle_gamma   90.00
#
_symmetry.space_group_name_H-M   'P 1'
#
loop_
_entity.id
_entity.type
_entity.pdbx_description
1 polymer ?
#
loop_
_entity_poly.entity_id
_entity_poly.type
_entity_poly.pdbx_seq_one_letter_code
_entity_poly.pdbx_strand_id
1 'polypeptide(L)'
;MRESLLFYITVTAIIALLVALFQYKPWRKSATFLWVLTTFRALSIGALLLLILNPKTDLNSSRIVKPKLSILVDNTQSIQFLNRTELLNSTLKKLSENGLLNQKFEIQSYKFDKDFALLDSLEYTGTQTNIGKCLETINAILK
;
A
#
# COMPACT_ATOMS: atom_id res chain seq x y z
N MET A 1 7.91 2.62 16.38
CA MET A 1 6.74 3.51 16.30
C MET A 1 5.63 3.15 17.31
N ARG A 2 5.34 1.86 17.59
CA ARG A 2 4.40 1.48 18.66
C ARG A 2 4.96 1.71 20.08
N GLU A 3 6.24 1.41 20.30
CA GLU A 3 6.92 1.64 21.60
C GLU A 3 6.88 3.09 22.06
N SER A 4 7.05 4.05 21.13
CA SER A 4 6.95 5.48 21.42
C SER A 4 5.55 5.90 21.86
N LEU A 5 4.49 5.29 21.30
CA LEU A 5 3.11 5.59 21.67
C LEU A 5 2.80 5.16 23.11
N LEU A 6 3.18 3.92 23.45
CA LEU A 6 2.98 3.37 24.79
C LEU A 6 3.72 4.20 25.84
N PHE A 7 4.92 4.66 25.51
CA PHE A 7 5.68 5.58 26.35
C PHE A 7 4.94 6.89 26.60
N TYR A 8 4.45 7.58 25.56
CA TYR A 8 3.73 8.85 25.71
C TYR A 8 2.44 8.72 26.52
N ILE A 9 1.66 7.66 26.30
CA ILE A 9 0.43 7.40 27.05
C ILE A 9 0.76 7.15 28.53
N THR A 10 1.79 6.35 28.81
CA THR A 10 2.20 6.02 30.18
C THR A 10 2.66 7.25 30.94
N VAL A 11 3.54 8.07 30.35
CA VAL A 11 4.02 9.31 30.96
C VAL A 11 2.87 10.28 31.20
N THR A 12 1.96 10.42 30.23
CA THR A 12 0.77 11.28 30.37
C THR A 12 -0.14 10.84 31.51
N ALA A 13 -0.38 9.54 31.65
CA ALA A 13 -1.19 8.98 32.72
C ALA A 13 -0.55 9.23 34.10
N ILE A 14 0.77 9.05 34.22
CA ILE A 14 1.51 9.32 35.46
C ILE A 14 1.40 10.80 35.84
N ILE A 15 1.62 11.71 34.89
CA ILE A 15 1.53 13.17 35.15
C ILE A 15 0.11 13.54 35.59
N ALA A 16 -0.92 13.07 34.89
CA ALA A 16 -2.31 13.36 35.22
C ALA A 16 -2.69 12.87 36.63
N LEU A 17 -2.22 11.68 37.01
CA LEU A 17 -2.45 11.10 38.33
C LEU A 17 -1.73 11.87 39.44
N LEU A 18 -0.46 12.25 39.24
CA LEU A 18 0.30 13.05 40.19
C LEU A 18 -0.35 14.42 40.44
N VAL A 19 -0.78 15.11 39.37
CA VAL A 19 -1.47 16.40 39.48
C VAL A 19 -2.78 16.28 40.25
N ALA A 20 -3.59 15.25 39.95
CA ALA A 20 -4.85 15.03 40.65
C ALA A 20 -4.65 14.70 42.14
N LEU A 21 -3.68 13.84 42.47
CA LEU A 21 -3.32 13.50 43.86
C LEU A 21 -2.83 14.71 44.64
N PHE A 22 -2.02 15.57 44.02
CA PHE A 22 -1.54 16.81 44.63
C PHE A 22 -2.68 17.81 44.89
N GLN A 23 -3.64 17.90 43.97
CA GLN A 23 -4.75 18.83 44.08
C GLN A 23 -5.72 18.46 45.21
N TYR A 24 -6.16 17.20 45.29
CA TYR A 24 -7.18 16.80 46.25
C TYR A 24 -6.64 16.25 47.56
N LYS A 25 -5.39 15.76 47.56
CA LYS A 25 -4.72 15.13 48.71
C LYS A 25 -5.70 14.21 49.48
N PRO A 26 -6.30 13.21 48.81
CA PRO A 26 -7.41 12.40 49.37
C PRO A 26 -7.05 11.64 50.64
N TRP A 27 -5.76 11.51 50.94
CA TRP A 27 -5.14 10.89 52.10
C TRP A 27 -5.09 11.78 53.36
N ARG A 28 -5.39 13.10 53.23
CA ARG A 28 -5.42 14.03 54.37
C ARG A 28 -6.77 14.10 55.09
N LYS A 29 -7.84 13.59 54.48
CA LYS A 29 -9.20 13.59 55.07
C LYS A 29 -9.84 12.23 54.85
N SER A 30 -10.55 11.71 55.87
CA SER A 30 -11.25 10.41 55.81
C SER A 30 -12.56 10.50 55.01
N ALA A 31 -12.53 11.11 53.83
CA ALA A 31 -13.69 11.30 52.96
C ALA A 31 -13.50 10.49 51.67
N THR A 32 -14.21 9.37 51.56
CA THR A 32 -14.14 8.46 50.41
C THR A 32 -14.46 9.15 49.09
N PHE A 33 -15.30 10.19 49.11
CA PHE A 33 -15.62 11.01 47.94
C PHE A 33 -14.39 11.74 47.35
N LEU A 34 -13.37 12.07 48.16
CA LEU A 34 -12.14 12.70 47.65
C LEU A 34 -11.35 11.76 46.74
N TRP A 35 -11.37 10.46 47.00
CA TRP A 35 -10.77 9.46 46.12
C TRP A 35 -11.49 9.41 44.77
N VAL A 36 -12.83 9.40 44.79
CA VAL A 36 -13.66 9.44 43.58
C VAL A 36 -13.36 10.69 42.75
N LEU A 37 -13.32 11.85 43.40
CA LEU A 37 -13.07 13.14 42.74
C LEU A 37 -11.64 13.23 42.17
N THR A 38 -10.66 12.63 42.85
CA THR A 38 -9.28 12.50 42.36
C THR A 38 -9.22 11.68 41.08
N THR A 39 -9.92 10.54 41.03
CA THR A 39 -9.99 9.68 39.84
C THR A 39 -10.61 10.42 38.65
N PHE A 40 -11.77 11.07 38.85
CA PHE A 40 -12.41 11.86 37.79
C PHE A 40 -11.53 13.01 37.29
N ARG A 41 -10.77 13.64 38.19
CA ARG A 41 -9.83 14.69 37.82
C ARG A 41 -8.65 14.16 37.02
N ALA A 42 -8.05 13.04 37.43
CA ALA A 42 -6.97 12.40 36.71
C ALA A 42 -7.42 12.01 35.29
N LEU A 43 -8.62 11.45 35.15
CA LEU A 43 -9.20 11.11 33.84
C LEU A 43 -9.43 12.36 32.98
N SER A 44 -9.97 13.44 33.55
CA SER A 44 -10.21 14.69 32.81
C SER A 44 -8.91 15.34 32.31
N ILE A 45 -7.90 15.43 33.19
CA ILE A 45 -6.59 16.00 32.83
C ILE A 45 -5.88 15.10 31.83
N GLY A 46 -5.90 13.77 32.05
CA GLY A 46 -5.31 12.80 31.14
C GLY A 46 -5.94 12.86 29.74
N ALA A 47 -7.26 12.95 29.66
CA ALA A 47 -7.97 13.11 28.39
C ALA A 47 -7.57 14.41 27.67
N LEU A 48 -7.46 15.53 28.41
CA LEU A 48 -7.04 16.81 27.84
C LEU A 48 -5.59 16.75 27.32
N LEU A 49 -4.67 16.15 28.08
CA LEU A 49 -3.28 15.98 27.66
C LEU A 49 -3.15 15.06 26.45
N LEU A 50 -3.90 13.95 26.41
CA LEU A 50 -3.93 13.06 25.24
C LEU A 50 -4.48 13.78 23.99
N LEU A 51 -5.46 14.67 24.17
CA LEU A 51 -6.00 15.47 23.07
C LEU A 51 -4.94 16.44 22.51
N ILE A 52 -4.19 17.11 23.38
CA ILE A 52 -3.12 18.05 23.01
C ILE A 52 -1.98 17.32 22.32
N LEU A 53 -1.55 16.18 22.86
CA LEU A 53 -0.44 15.38 22.32
C LEU A 53 -0.82 14.67 21.01
N ASN A 54 -2.11 14.41 20.80
CA ASN A 54 -2.68 13.76 19.62
C ASN A 54 -1.85 12.55 19.13
N PRO A 55 -1.67 11.52 19.98
CA PRO A 55 -0.86 10.36 19.62
C PRO A 55 -1.50 9.60 18.45
N LYS A 56 -0.89 9.68 17.26
CA LYS A 56 -1.33 8.97 16.06
C LYS A 56 -0.49 7.73 15.80
N THR A 57 -1.13 6.67 15.31
CA THR A 57 -0.46 5.49 14.78
C THR A 57 -0.87 5.25 13.34
N ASP A 58 0.11 4.98 12.49
CA ASP A 58 -0.17 4.48 11.16
C ASP A 58 -0.53 3.00 11.26
N LEU A 59 -1.71 2.65 10.75
CA LEU A 59 -2.10 1.27 10.56
C LEU A 59 -1.35 0.74 9.32
N ASN A 60 -0.15 0.22 9.52
CA ASN A 60 0.57 -0.47 8.45
C ASN A 60 -0.15 -1.78 8.11
N SER A 61 -1.11 -1.73 7.19
CA SER A 61 -1.67 -2.92 6.57
C SER A 61 -0.70 -3.42 5.51
N SER A 62 -0.02 -4.53 5.76
CA SER A 62 0.73 -5.22 4.71
C SER A 62 -0.25 -6.00 3.84
N ARG A 63 -0.40 -5.60 2.57
CA ARG A 63 -1.07 -6.43 1.56
C ARG A 63 -0.01 -7.15 0.74
N ILE A 64 -0.17 -8.46 0.60
CA ILE A 64 0.58 -9.23 -0.37
C ILE A 64 -0.02 -8.91 -1.75
N VAL A 65 0.62 -7.96 -2.46
CA VAL A 65 0.27 -7.65 -3.84
C VAL A 65 1.15 -8.49 -4.76
N LYS A 66 0.54 -9.21 -5.71
CA LYS A 66 1.30 -9.97 -6.70
C LYS A 66 2.12 -9.00 -7.55
N PRO A 67 3.41 -9.27 -7.82
CA PRO A 67 4.19 -8.49 -8.77
C PRO A 67 3.55 -8.56 -10.17
N LYS A 68 3.59 -7.46 -10.91
CA LYS A 68 3.10 -7.39 -12.29
C LYS A 68 4.14 -7.98 -13.24
N LEU A 69 3.70 -8.84 -14.16
CA LEU A 69 4.51 -9.37 -15.25
C LEU A 69 3.98 -8.83 -16.58
N SER A 70 4.69 -7.86 -17.14
CA SER A 70 4.30 -7.22 -18.39
C SER A 70 4.86 -7.98 -19.61
N ILE A 71 3.98 -8.44 -20.49
CA ILE A 71 4.36 -9.09 -21.76
C ILE A 71 4.21 -8.06 -22.88
N LEU A 72 5.29 -7.81 -23.62
CA LEU A 72 5.31 -6.88 -24.74
C LEU A 72 5.32 -7.65 -26.05
N VAL A 73 4.35 -7.38 -26.92
CA VAL A 73 4.12 -8.14 -28.15
C VAL A 73 4.27 -7.21 -29.34
N ASP A 74 5.11 -7.61 -30.29
CA ASP A 74 5.28 -6.89 -31.55
C ASP A 74 4.05 -7.14 -32.45
N ASN A 75 3.36 -6.06 -32.84
CA ASN A 75 2.17 -6.06 -33.69
C ASN A 75 2.46 -5.49 -35.10
N THR A 76 3.70 -5.60 -35.56
CA THR A 76 4.11 -5.11 -36.90
C THR A 76 3.91 -6.14 -38.00
N GLN A 77 3.88 -5.64 -39.23
CA GLN A 77 3.81 -6.43 -40.47
C GLN A 77 4.98 -7.40 -40.62
N SER A 78 6.11 -7.14 -39.96
CA SER A 78 7.30 -8.00 -40.00
C SER A 78 7.01 -9.42 -39.49
N ILE A 79 6.12 -9.56 -38.50
CA ILE A 79 5.72 -10.85 -37.94
C ILE A 79 4.93 -11.68 -38.96
N GLN A 80 4.03 -11.03 -39.69
CA GLN A 80 3.26 -11.65 -40.75
C GLN A 80 4.18 -12.01 -41.93
N PHE A 81 5.09 -11.12 -42.33
CA PHE A 81 6.05 -11.37 -43.40
C PHE A 81 6.94 -12.59 -43.11
N LEU A 82 7.30 -12.80 -41.84
CA LEU A 82 8.13 -13.93 -41.41
C LEU A 82 7.31 -15.23 -41.16
N ASN A 83 6.00 -15.23 -41.44
CA ASN A 83 5.08 -16.34 -41.15
C ASN A 83 5.17 -16.83 -39.69
N ARG A 84 5.37 -15.90 -38.73
CA ARG A 84 5.50 -16.23 -37.29
C ARG A 84 4.23 -15.98 -36.48
N THR A 85 3.14 -15.58 -37.13
CA THR A 85 1.85 -15.26 -36.47
C THR A 85 1.33 -16.40 -35.59
N GLU A 86 1.28 -17.63 -36.11
CA GLU A 86 0.78 -18.79 -35.35
C GLU A 86 1.67 -19.12 -34.14
N LEU A 87 3.00 -19.09 -34.34
CA LEU A 87 3.96 -19.33 -33.27
C LEU A 87 3.81 -18.30 -32.15
N LEU A 88 3.72 -17.02 -32.51
CA LEU A 88 3.54 -15.92 -31.56
C LEU A 88 2.24 -16.09 -30.76
N ASN A 89 1.12 -16.34 -31.43
CA ASN A 89 -0.18 -16.55 -30.78
C ASN A 89 -0.16 -17.77 -29.85
N SER A 90 0.46 -18.87 -30.27
CA SER A 90 0.57 -20.08 -29.45
C SER A 90 1.42 -19.85 -28.19
N THR A 91 2.52 -19.10 -28.31
CA THR A 91 3.40 -18.76 -27.19
C THR A 91 2.71 -17.80 -26.23
N LEU A 92 2.04 -16.77 -26.75
CA LEU A 92 1.27 -15.82 -25.93
C LEU A 92 0.20 -16.53 -25.11
N LYS A 93 -0.53 -17.45 -25.75
CA LYS A 93 -1.55 -18.27 -25.08
C LYS A 93 -0.93 -19.14 -23.98
N LYS A 94 0.18 -19.82 -24.28
CA LYS A 94 0.91 -20.64 -23.28
C LYS A 94 1.40 -19.83 -22.09
N LEU A 95 1.86 -18.60 -22.28
CA LEU A 95 2.29 -17.72 -21.18
C LEU A 95 1.09 -17.24 -20.36
N SER A 96 0.02 -16.81 -21.02
CA SER A 96 -1.16 -16.22 -20.36
C SER A 96 -2.00 -17.26 -19.61
N GLU A 97 -2.07 -18.49 -20.12
CA GLU A 97 -2.82 -19.60 -19.51
C GLU A 97 -1.97 -20.42 -18.51
N ASN A 98 -0.72 -20.03 -18.27
CA ASN A 98 0.16 -20.78 -17.36
C ASN A 98 -0.26 -20.57 -15.90
N GLY A 99 -0.77 -21.63 -15.26
CA GLY A 99 -1.21 -21.59 -13.86
C GLY A 99 -0.10 -21.20 -12.87
N LEU A 100 1.15 -21.59 -13.10
CA LEU A 100 2.27 -21.24 -12.21
C LEU A 100 2.61 -19.74 -12.30
N LEU A 101 2.53 -19.16 -13.51
CA LEU A 101 2.74 -17.71 -13.70
C LEU A 101 1.60 -16.90 -13.09
N ASN A 102 0.34 -17.28 -13.35
CA ASN A 102 -0.83 -16.60 -12.79
C ASN A 102 -0.93 -16.70 -11.25
N GLN A 103 -0.33 -17.73 -10.66
CA GLN A 103 -0.24 -17.83 -9.19
C GLN A 103 0.73 -16.81 -8.61
N LYS A 104 1.88 -16.59 -9.26
CA LYS A 104 2.96 -15.73 -8.74
C LYS A 104 2.88 -14.28 -9.21
N PHE A 105 2.33 -14.03 -10.39
CA PHE A 105 2.33 -12.73 -11.04
C PHE A 105 0.93 -12.34 -11.49
N GLU A 106 0.70 -11.03 -11.58
CA GLU A 106 -0.40 -10.46 -12.33
C GLU A 106 0.08 -10.21 -13.76
N ILE A 107 -0.33 -11.07 -14.70
CA ILE A 107 0.11 -10.98 -16.11
C ILE A 107 -0.68 -9.87 -16.81
N GLN A 108 0.02 -8.91 -17.41
CA GLN A 108 -0.59 -7.89 -18.26
C GLN A 108 0.13 -7.85 -19.61
N SER A 109 -0.62 -7.95 -20.69
CA SER A 109 -0.07 -8.01 -22.04
C SER A 109 -0.31 -6.70 -22.79
N TYR A 110 0.69 -6.26 -23.54
CA TYR A 110 0.65 -5.03 -24.34
C TYR A 110 1.10 -5.33 -25.75
N LYS A 111 0.54 -4.61 -26.72
CA LYS A 111 1.02 -4.58 -28.09
C LYS A 111 1.81 -3.32 -28.35
N PHE A 112 2.84 -3.43 -29.17
CA PHE A 112 3.56 -2.29 -29.68
C PHE A 112 3.86 -2.44 -31.17
N ASP A 113 3.79 -1.31 -31.86
CA ASP A 113 4.26 -1.12 -33.22
C ASP A 113 4.92 0.28 -33.30
N LYS A 114 4.28 1.25 -33.94
CA LYS A 114 4.61 2.67 -33.84
C LYS A 114 4.14 3.23 -32.49
N ASP A 115 3.01 2.73 -32.00
CA ASP A 115 2.38 3.15 -30.76
C ASP A 115 2.32 1.99 -29.76
N PHE A 116 2.01 2.31 -28.51
CA PHE A 116 1.93 1.36 -27.40
C PHE A 116 0.49 1.29 -26.89
N ALA A 117 -0.06 0.08 -26.77
CA ALA A 117 -1.44 -0.12 -26.33
C ALA A 117 -1.61 -1.42 -25.54
N LEU A 118 -2.70 -1.52 -24.77
CA LEU A 118 -3.09 -2.77 -24.13
C LEU A 118 -3.42 -3.82 -25.20
N LEU A 119 -3.11 -5.09 -24.91
CA LEU A 119 -3.34 -6.18 -25.83
C LEU A 119 -4.80 -6.68 -25.76
N ASP A 120 -5.65 -6.18 -26.66
CA ASP A 120 -6.99 -6.73 -26.90
C ASP A 120 -7.01 -7.71 -28.08
N SER A 121 -6.35 -7.33 -29.17
CA SER A 121 -6.25 -8.09 -30.42
C SER A 121 -4.89 -7.85 -31.10
N LEU A 122 -4.42 -8.85 -31.86
CA LEU A 122 -3.24 -8.74 -32.73
C LEU A 122 -3.69 -8.69 -34.19
N GLU A 123 -3.32 -7.61 -34.86
CA GLU A 123 -3.70 -7.32 -36.25
C GLU A 123 -2.50 -7.39 -37.20
N TYR A 124 -1.28 -7.26 -36.67
CA TYR A 124 -0.02 -7.28 -37.42
C TYR A 124 0.06 -6.24 -38.55
N THR A 125 -0.68 -5.14 -38.42
CA THR A 125 -0.76 -4.07 -39.43
C THR A 125 0.25 -2.96 -39.21
N GLY A 126 0.99 -2.98 -38.09
CA GLY A 126 1.94 -1.93 -37.73
C GLY A 126 3.08 -1.79 -38.74
N THR A 127 3.34 -0.56 -39.18
CA THR A 127 4.32 -0.24 -40.23
C THR A 127 5.74 -0.01 -39.71
N GLN A 128 5.90 0.19 -38.39
CA GLN A 128 7.17 0.49 -37.75
C GLN A 128 7.27 -0.26 -36.42
N THR A 129 8.47 -0.77 -36.10
CA THR A 129 8.78 -1.36 -34.79
C THR A 129 9.48 -0.32 -33.92
N ASN A 130 8.79 0.25 -32.93
CA ASN A 130 9.37 1.24 -32.01
C ASN A 130 9.57 0.67 -30.59
N ILE A 131 10.64 -0.11 -30.43
CA ILE A 131 11.00 -0.75 -29.15
C ILE A 131 11.35 0.32 -28.09
N GLY A 132 12.06 1.38 -28.47
CA GLY A 132 12.48 2.44 -27.53
C GLY A 132 11.28 3.11 -26.86
N LYS A 133 10.31 3.57 -27.65
CA LYS A 133 9.07 4.17 -27.13
C LYS A 133 8.29 3.20 -26.25
N CYS A 134 8.23 1.92 -26.63
CA CYS A 134 7.58 0.87 -25.84
C CYS A 134 8.22 0.71 -24.45
N LEU A 135 9.55 0.62 -24.38
CA LEU A 135 10.30 0.48 -23.14
C LEU A 135 10.21 1.72 -22.24
N GLU A 136 10.26 2.92 -22.82
CA GLU A 136 10.05 4.17 -22.08
C GLU A 136 8.64 4.24 -21.48
N THR A 137 7.62 3.87 -22.27
CA THR A 137 6.22 3.91 -21.85
C THR A 137 5.93 2.90 -20.75
N ILE A 138 6.39 1.64 -20.89
CA ILE A 138 6.16 0.62 -19.85
C ILE A 138 6.90 0.95 -18.56
N ASN A 139 8.11 1.50 -18.64
CA ASN A 139 8.85 1.95 -17.47
C ASN A 139 8.12 3.10 -16.74
N ALA A 140 7.51 4.02 -17.48
CA ALA A 140 6.68 5.07 -16.90
C ALA A 140 5.42 4.52 -16.21
N ILE A 141 4.86 3.41 -16.69
CA ILE A 141 3.65 2.76 -16.12
C ILE A 141 3.99 1.91 -14.87
N LEU A 142 5.16 1.27 -14.85
CA LEU A 142 5.56 0.33 -13.78
C LEU A 142 6.29 1.00 -12.60
N LYS A 143 6.69 2.27 -12.74
CA LYS A 143 7.33 3.06 -11.69
C LYS A 143 6.36 3.42 -10.57
#